data_AF-B4EYW3-F1
#
_entry.id   AF-B4EYW3-F1
#
_cell.length_a   1.000
_cell.length_b   1.000
_cell.length_c   1.000
_cell.angle_alpha   90.00
_cell.angle_beta   90.00
_cell.angle_gamma   90.00
#
_symmetry.space_group_name_H-M   'P 1'
#
loop_
_entity.id
_entity.type
_entity.pdbx_description
1 polymer ?
#
loop_
_entity_poly.entity_id
_entity_poly.type
_entity_poly.pdbx_seq_one_letter_code
_entity_poly.pdbx_strand_id
1 'polypeptide(L)'
;MSSPLFYGDSNEFEKLDSRPFTQTDHEILKSYEAAVDGLAMLIGHHCEIVLHSLEDLKCSAVKIANGEHTGRKIGSPITDLALQMLHDITDEDSSFSKAYFTRAKSGALMKSITIAIRNRERRVIGLLCINMNLDVPFSEIIKTFIPEETHEVASDVNFASSVDDLVAQTLEFTIEEVNNDREVANNAKNKQVVLNLYEKGIFDIKDAINQVADRLNISKHTVYLYIRQFKNGE
;
A
#
# COMPACT_ATOMS: atom_id res chain seq x y z
N MET A 1 34.49 -42.77 11.98
CA MET A 1 34.58 -41.83 13.12
C MET A 1 33.43 -40.87 12.99
N SER A 2 32.44 -41.05 13.86
CA SER A 2 31.16 -40.35 13.84
C SER A 2 31.33 -39.02 14.56
N SER A 3 31.14 -37.91 13.87
CA SER A 3 31.11 -36.58 14.48
C SER A 3 29.76 -36.36 15.17
N PRO A 4 29.71 -35.84 16.40
CA PRO A 4 28.43 -35.64 17.09
C PRO A 4 27.71 -34.43 16.48
N LEU A 5 26.42 -34.63 16.19
CA LEU A 5 25.46 -33.56 15.95
C LEU A 5 25.37 -32.70 17.22
N PHE A 6 25.77 -31.43 17.11
CA PHE A 6 25.42 -30.42 18.10
C PHE A 6 23.90 -30.26 18.10
N TYR A 7 23.26 -30.83 19.11
CA TYR A 7 21.90 -30.44 19.50
C TYR A 7 22.01 -29.03 20.07
N GLY A 8 21.55 -28.03 19.31
CA GLY A 8 21.36 -26.68 19.82
C GLY A 8 20.38 -26.71 21.00
N ASP A 9 20.78 -26.05 22.09
CA ASP A 9 20.09 -26.01 23.36
C ASP A 9 18.64 -25.52 23.20
N SER A 10 17.72 -26.23 23.84
CA SER A 10 16.28 -25.97 23.89
C SER A 10 15.87 -24.70 24.68
N ASN A 11 16.77 -23.73 24.82
CA ASN A 11 16.61 -22.50 25.61
C ASN A 11 16.39 -21.23 24.76
N GLU A 12 16.39 -21.32 23.43
CA GLU A 12 16.18 -20.14 22.55
C GLU A 12 14.73 -19.64 22.46
N PHE A 13 13.77 -20.40 23.03
CA PHE A 13 12.33 -20.08 22.99
C PHE A 13 11.87 -19.03 24.01
N GLU A 14 12.71 -18.62 24.97
CA GLU A 14 12.31 -17.76 26.11
C GLU A 14 12.28 -16.25 25.84
N LYS A 15 12.67 -15.77 24.64
CA LYS A 15 12.75 -14.33 24.35
C LYS A 15 11.53 -13.71 23.67
N LEU A 16 10.59 -14.50 23.17
CA LEU A 16 9.32 -13.95 22.70
C LEU A 16 8.47 -13.63 23.92
N ASP A 17 8.15 -12.35 24.07
CA ASP A 17 7.25 -11.86 25.08
C ASP A 17 5.94 -12.68 25.06
N SER A 18 5.69 -13.45 26.11
CA SER A 18 4.59 -14.40 26.20
C SER A 18 3.27 -13.74 26.64
N ARG A 19 3.23 -12.41 26.78
CA ARG A 19 2.01 -11.69 27.14
C ARG A 19 0.94 -11.91 26.06
N PRO A 20 -0.32 -12.22 26.45
CA PRO A 20 -1.40 -12.38 25.49
C PRO A 20 -1.59 -11.09 24.68
N PHE A 21 -2.05 -11.22 23.44
CA PHE A 21 -2.30 -10.05 22.61
C PHE A 21 -3.55 -9.32 23.11
N THR A 22 -3.50 -8.00 23.04
CA THR A 22 -4.62 -7.13 23.34
C THR A 22 -5.51 -6.97 22.11
N GLN A 23 -6.76 -6.54 22.31
CA GLN A 23 -7.68 -6.20 21.21
C GLN A 23 -7.05 -5.22 20.19
N THR A 24 -6.25 -4.27 20.67
CA THR A 24 -5.54 -3.32 19.81
C THR A 24 -4.46 -4.00 18.97
N ASP A 25 -3.77 -5.03 19.48
CA ASP A 25 -2.80 -5.79 18.70
C ASP A 25 -3.50 -6.53 17.54
N HIS A 26 -4.66 -7.14 17.80
CA HIS A 26 -5.48 -7.77 16.75
C HIS A 26 -5.98 -6.77 15.71
N GLU A 27 -6.41 -5.58 16.12
CA GLU A 27 -6.83 -4.50 15.20
C GLU A 27 -5.69 -4.01 14.32
N ILE A 28 -4.47 -3.85 14.88
CA ILE A 28 -3.28 -3.52 14.11
C ILE A 28 -3.02 -4.60 13.07
N LEU A 29 -2.96 -5.88 13.44
CA LEU A 29 -2.73 -6.97 12.48
C LEU A 29 -3.80 -7.01 11.39
N LYS A 30 -5.07 -6.85 11.77
CA LYS A 30 -6.19 -6.82 10.82
C LYS A 30 -6.05 -5.67 9.81
N SER A 31 -5.55 -4.52 10.23
CA SER A 31 -5.30 -3.39 9.30
C SER A 31 -4.31 -3.72 8.18
N TYR A 32 -3.41 -4.69 8.37
CA TYR A 32 -2.46 -5.13 7.34
C TYR A 32 -3.06 -6.10 6.33
N GLU A 33 -4.25 -6.69 6.57
CA GLU A 33 -4.87 -7.61 5.61
C GLU A 33 -5.13 -6.94 4.26
N ALA A 34 -5.57 -5.67 4.26
CA ALA A 34 -5.76 -4.89 3.04
C ALA A 34 -4.43 -4.60 2.32
N ALA A 35 -3.34 -4.40 3.07
CA ALA A 35 -2.01 -4.22 2.50
C ALA A 35 -1.50 -5.52 1.84
N VAL A 36 -1.78 -6.68 2.44
CA VAL A 36 -1.45 -7.99 1.84
C VAL A 36 -2.13 -8.14 0.49
N ASP A 37 -3.44 -7.89 0.42
CA ASP A 37 -4.20 -8.03 -0.82
C ASP A 37 -3.79 -6.97 -1.86
N GLY A 38 -3.65 -5.70 -1.44
CA GLY A 38 -3.29 -4.60 -2.34
C GLY A 38 -1.90 -4.72 -2.94
N LEU A 39 -0.90 -5.09 -2.14
CA LEU A 39 0.47 -5.31 -2.62
C LEU A 39 0.56 -6.50 -3.57
N ALA A 40 -0.17 -7.59 -3.28
CA ALA A 40 -0.20 -8.75 -4.16
C ALA A 40 -0.90 -8.44 -5.49
N MET A 41 -1.95 -7.62 -5.47
CA MET A 41 -2.62 -7.14 -6.68
C MET A 41 -1.72 -6.23 -7.52
N LEU A 42 -0.94 -5.34 -6.88
CA LEU A 42 0.00 -4.45 -7.56
C LEU A 42 1.17 -5.19 -8.21
N ILE A 43 1.81 -6.10 -7.48
CA ILE A 43 3.01 -6.80 -7.95
C ILE A 43 2.63 -7.95 -8.89
N GLY A 44 1.49 -8.58 -8.64
CA GLY A 44 0.95 -9.70 -9.40
C GLY A 44 1.32 -11.07 -8.83
N HIS A 45 0.95 -12.10 -9.58
CA HIS A 45 0.90 -13.48 -9.12
C HIS A 45 2.26 -14.07 -8.71
N HIS A 46 3.40 -13.49 -9.10
CA HIS A 46 4.74 -13.99 -8.76
C HIS A 46 5.26 -13.53 -7.39
N CYS A 47 4.49 -12.73 -6.68
CA CYS A 47 4.79 -12.27 -5.34
C CYS A 47 3.86 -12.94 -4.33
N GLU A 48 4.43 -13.75 -3.44
CA GLU A 48 3.72 -14.26 -2.27
C GLU A 48 3.88 -13.27 -1.12
N ILE A 49 2.77 -12.93 -0.48
CA ILE A 49 2.76 -12.05 0.69
C ILE A 49 2.08 -12.79 1.85
N VAL A 50 2.76 -12.88 2.99
CA VAL A 50 2.29 -13.59 4.17
C VAL A 50 2.31 -12.67 5.37
N LEU A 51 1.16 -12.49 6.00
CA LEU A 51 1.04 -11.86 7.30
C LEU A 51 1.04 -12.94 8.38
N HIS A 52 2.00 -12.84 9.29
CA HIS A 52 2.11 -13.69 10.47
C HIS A 52 1.68 -12.93 11.73
N SER A 53 0.80 -13.53 12.54
CA SER A 53 0.63 -13.19 13.95
C SER A 53 1.66 -13.96 14.78
N LEU A 54 2.31 -13.30 15.73
CA LEU A 54 3.24 -13.95 16.66
C LEU A 54 2.55 -14.46 17.94
N GLU A 55 1.22 -14.40 18.01
CA GLU A 55 0.44 -14.91 19.15
C GLU A 55 0.50 -16.43 19.28
N ASP A 56 0.36 -17.15 18.17
CA ASP A 56 0.59 -18.61 18.10
C ASP A 56 1.50 -18.92 16.92
N LEU A 57 2.76 -19.25 17.21
CA LEU A 57 3.78 -19.56 16.21
C LEU A 57 3.44 -20.81 15.37
N LYS A 58 2.64 -21.74 15.91
CA LYS A 58 2.20 -22.95 15.19
C LYS A 58 1.15 -22.64 14.15
N CYS A 59 0.34 -21.61 14.39
CA CYS A 59 -0.74 -21.15 13.50
C CYS A 59 -0.53 -19.69 13.08
N SER A 60 0.72 -19.29 12.84
CA SER A 60 1.07 -17.87 12.73
C SER A 60 0.52 -17.21 11.47
N ALA A 61 0.45 -17.90 10.33
CA ALA A 61 0.02 -17.28 9.07
C ALA A 61 -1.48 -16.95 9.09
N VAL A 62 -1.83 -15.68 9.35
CA VAL A 62 -3.23 -15.23 9.50
C VAL A 62 -3.84 -14.75 8.18
N LYS A 63 -3.02 -14.26 7.25
CA LYS A 63 -3.44 -13.85 5.91
C LYS A 63 -2.33 -14.14 4.91
N ILE A 64 -2.69 -14.65 3.73
CA ILE A 64 -1.76 -14.98 2.65
C ILE A 64 -2.35 -14.56 1.32
N ALA A 65 -1.54 -13.92 0.49
CA ALA A 65 -1.79 -13.75 -0.93
C ALA A 65 -0.76 -14.55 -1.75
N ASN A 66 -1.22 -15.21 -2.81
CA ASN A 66 -0.41 -16.05 -3.70
C ASN A 66 0.43 -17.14 -2.98
N GLY A 67 -0.12 -17.77 -1.93
CA GLY A 67 0.55 -18.78 -1.10
C GLY A 67 0.96 -20.09 -1.80
N GLU A 68 0.57 -20.25 -3.06
CA GLU A 68 0.87 -21.43 -3.88
C GLU A 68 2.36 -21.62 -4.14
N HIS A 69 3.16 -20.55 -4.15
CA HIS A 69 4.61 -20.62 -4.41
C HIS A 69 5.38 -21.40 -3.34
N THR A 70 4.98 -21.24 -2.08
CA THR A 70 5.56 -21.99 -0.95
C THR A 70 4.68 -23.14 -0.46
N GLY A 71 3.46 -23.25 -0.98
CA GLY A 71 2.43 -24.19 -0.53
C GLY A 71 1.83 -23.84 0.83
N ARG A 72 1.99 -22.59 1.28
CA ARG A 72 1.43 -22.11 2.55
C ARG A 72 -0.07 -21.91 2.46
N LYS A 73 -0.74 -22.20 3.58
CA LYS A 73 -2.17 -21.93 3.81
C LYS A 73 -2.35 -21.17 5.11
N ILE A 74 -3.50 -20.53 5.28
CA ILE A 74 -3.85 -19.88 6.55
C ILE A 74 -3.71 -20.91 7.68
N GLY A 75 -3.07 -20.51 8.78
CA GLY A 75 -2.69 -21.38 9.89
C GLY A 75 -1.37 -22.13 9.70
N SER A 76 -0.60 -21.85 8.64
CA SER A 76 0.76 -22.41 8.52
C SER A 76 1.67 -21.89 9.64
N PRO A 77 2.60 -22.72 10.15
CA PRO A 77 3.53 -22.29 11.18
C PRO A 77 4.54 -21.27 10.65
N ILE A 78 5.11 -20.51 11.57
CA ILE A 78 6.27 -19.68 11.26
C ILE A 78 7.46 -20.57 10.91
N THR A 79 8.34 -20.12 10.04
CA THR A 79 9.58 -20.83 9.69
C THR A 79 10.73 -20.42 10.60
N ASP A 80 11.67 -21.32 10.85
CA ASP A 80 12.89 -21.07 11.63
C ASP A 80 13.65 -19.83 11.13
N LEU A 81 13.73 -19.64 9.80
CA LEU A 81 14.35 -18.46 9.22
C LEU A 81 13.61 -17.16 9.55
N ALA A 82 12.27 -17.18 9.60
CA ALA A 82 11.50 -16.00 9.96
C ALA A 82 11.65 -15.66 11.46
N LEU A 83 11.84 -16.68 12.30
CA LEU A 83 12.21 -16.50 13.71
C LEU A 83 13.60 -15.90 13.87
N GLN A 84 14.58 -16.38 13.11
CA GLN A 84 15.93 -15.80 13.11
C GLN A 84 15.88 -14.32 12.68
N MET A 85 15.16 -14.01 11.60
CA MET A 85 14.99 -12.62 11.13
C MET A 85 14.28 -11.75 12.18
N LEU A 86 13.32 -12.29 12.91
CA LEU A 86 12.68 -11.56 14.02
C LEU A 86 13.71 -11.19 15.10
N HIS A 87 14.62 -12.10 15.44
CA HIS A 87 15.68 -11.84 16.42
C HIS A 87 16.62 -10.73 15.93
N ASP A 88 17.11 -10.84 14.69
CA ASP A 88 17.99 -9.83 14.08
C ASP A 88 17.33 -8.44 14.03
N ILE A 89 16.04 -8.38 13.63
CA ILE A 89 15.27 -7.13 13.55
C ILE A 89 15.05 -6.52 14.94
N THR A 90 14.88 -7.35 15.97
CA THR A 90 14.65 -6.89 17.35
C THR A 90 15.95 -6.36 17.97
N ASP A 91 17.07 -7.06 17.76
CA ASP A 91 18.37 -6.68 18.29
C ASP A 91 18.92 -5.39 17.65
N GLU A 92 18.68 -5.18 16.35
CA GLU A 92 19.13 -3.99 15.62
C GLU A 92 18.17 -2.78 15.75
N ASP A 93 17.07 -2.92 16.49
CA ASP A 93 15.92 -1.97 16.51
C ASP A 93 15.49 -1.53 15.09
N SER A 94 15.62 -2.45 14.13
CA SER A 94 15.27 -2.21 12.73
C SER A 94 13.78 -2.44 12.50
N SER A 95 13.21 -1.90 11.43
CA SER A 95 11.82 -2.19 11.03
C SER A 95 11.69 -3.35 10.04
N PHE A 96 12.79 -3.75 9.40
CA PHE A 96 12.79 -4.79 8.38
C PHE A 96 14.16 -5.48 8.28
N SER A 97 14.16 -6.71 7.74
CA SER A 97 15.38 -7.45 7.44
C SER A 97 16.06 -6.90 6.19
N LYS A 98 17.37 -7.14 6.04
CA LYS A 98 18.00 -7.04 4.70
C LYS A 98 17.29 -8.01 3.74
N ALA A 99 17.26 -7.69 2.45
CA ALA A 99 16.73 -8.62 1.46
C ALA A 99 17.61 -9.88 1.40
N TYR A 100 16.99 -11.05 1.42
CA TYR A 100 17.67 -12.34 1.43
C TYR A 100 17.11 -13.29 0.38
N PHE A 101 17.83 -14.37 0.10
CA PHE A 101 17.41 -15.40 -0.84
C PHE A 101 17.09 -16.69 -0.10
N THR A 102 16.00 -17.35 -0.49
CA THR A 102 15.60 -18.65 0.05
C THR A 102 15.23 -19.61 -1.07
N ARG A 103 15.02 -20.88 -0.72
CA ARG A 103 14.40 -21.85 -1.62
C ARG A 103 13.07 -22.30 -1.02
N ALA A 104 12.02 -22.24 -1.83
CA ALA A 104 10.74 -22.84 -1.48
C ALA A 104 10.85 -24.37 -1.40
N LYS A 105 9.83 -25.03 -0.84
CA LYS A 105 9.77 -26.51 -0.79
C LYS A 105 9.83 -27.15 -2.18
N SER A 106 9.35 -26.44 -3.21
CA SER A 106 9.44 -26.84 -4.62
C SER A 106 10.85 -26.75 -5.21
N GLY A 107 11.80 -26.11 -4.52
CA GLY A 107 13.15 -25.81 -5.01
C GLY A 107 13.30 -24.41 -5.64
N ALA A 108 12.17 -23.75 -5.91
CA ALA A 108 12.12 -22.42 -6.53
C ALA A 108 12.94 -21.40 -5.74
N LEU A 109 13.75 -20.60 -6.44
CA LEU A 109 14.53 -19.53 -5.84
C LEU A 109 13.60 -18.36 -5.50
N MET A 110 13.60 -17.96 -4.24
CA MET A 110 12.81 -16.82 -3.75
C MET A 110 13.73 -15.70 -3.30
N LYS A 111 13.34 -14.45 -3.57
CA LYS A 111 13.93 -13.27 -2.94
C LYS A 111 12.93 -12.68 -1.97
N SER A 112 13.33 -12.56 -0.72
CA SER A 112 12.44 -12.32 0.41
C SER A 112 12.86 -11.11 1.23
N ILE A 113 11.88 -10.46 1.84
CA ILE A 113 12.06 -9.46 2.89
C ILE A 113 11.01 -9.67 3.98
N THR A 114 11.41 -9.45 5.22
CA THR A 114 10.55 -9.54 6.39
C THR A 114 10.45 -8.19 7.07
N ILE A 115 9.23 -7.71 7.30
CA ILE A 115 8.93 -6.43 7.95
C ILE A 115 8.29 -6.74 9.31
N ALA A 116 8.81 -6.16 10.39
CA ALA A 116 8.26 -6.34 11.73
C ALA A 116 7.10 -5.37 11.97
N ILE A 117 5.96 -5.90 12.42
CA ILE A 117 4.79 -5.14 12.81
C ILE A 117 4.83 -4.96 14.32
N ARG A 118 4.86 -3.71 14.78
CA ARG A 118 4.95 -3.36 16.20
C ARG A 118 3.67 -2.72 16.71
N ASN A 119 3.36 -2.99 17.97
CA ASN A 119 2.27 -2.32 18.67
C ASN A 119 2.70 -0.99 19.30
N ARG A 120 1.80 -0.36 20.05
CA ARG A 120 2.04 0.93 20.73
C ARG A 120 3.17 0.88 21.76
N GLU A 121 3.43 -0.29 22.33
CA GLU A 121 4.54 -0.53 23.28
C GLU A 121 5.87 -0.85 22.57
N ARG A 122 5.92 -0.72 21.23
CA ARG A 122 7.05 -1.15 20.37
C ARG A 122 7.35 -2.65 20.42
N ARG A 123 6.45 -3.47 20.98
CA ARG A 123 6.55 -4.93 20.93
C ARG A 123 6.25 -5.41 19.52
N VAL A 124 7.05 -6.33 18.99
CA VAL A 124 6.77 -6.99 17.71
C VAL A 124 5.63 -7.99 17.90
N ILE A 125 4.51 -7.77 17.22
CA ILE A 125 3.29 -8.57 17.32
C ILE A 125 3.01 -9.37 16.04
N GLY A 126 3.67 -9.03 14.94
CA GLY A 126 3.51 -9.72 13.67
C GLY A 126 4.68 -9.52 12.72
N LEU A 127 4.66 -10.28 11.64
CA LEU A 127 5.62 -10.15 10.54
C LEU A 127 4.85 -10.07 9.22
N LEU A 128 5.23 -9.14 8.36
CA LEU A 128 4.83 -9.13 6.96
C LEU A 128 6.00 -9.63 6.11
N CYS A 129 5.86 -10.82 5.55
CA CYS A 129 6.85 -11.45 4.69
C CYS A 129 6.44 -11.26 3.23
N ILE A 130 7.33 -10.70 2.41
CA ILE A 130 7.13 -10.52 0.97
C ILE A 130 8.16 -11.38 0.26
N ASN A 131 7.70 -12.31 -0.59
CA ASN A 131 8.53 -13.32 -1.24
C ASN A 131 8.30 -13.29 -2.76
N MET A 132 9.31 -12.87 -3.51
CA MET A 132 9.30 -12.91 -4.98
C MET A 132 9.82 -14.24 -5.49
N ASN A 133 9.03 -14.94 -6.30
CA ASN A 133 9.48 -16.12 -7.03
C ASN A 133 10.36 -15.68 -8.21
N LEU A 134 11.63 -16.08 -8.20
CA LEU A 134 12.62 -15.77 -9.24
C LEU A 134 12.85 -16.92 -10.23
N ASP A 135 12.18 -18.06 -10.03
CA ASP A 135 12.26 -19.22 -10.93
C ASP A 135 11.36 -19.05 -12.18
N VAL A 136 10.60 -17.95 -12.24
CA VAL A 136 9.81 -17.55 -13.39
C VAL A 136 10.61 -16.62 -14.30
N PRO A 137 10.39 -16.65 -15.63
CA PRO A 137 11.01 -15.69 -16.54
C PRO A 137 10.66 -14.26 -16.12
N PHE A 138 11.68 -13.41 -16.04
CA PHE A 138 11.48 -12.01 -15.63
C PHE A 138 10.52 -11.24 -16.56
N SER A 139 10.34 -11.71 -17.80
CA SER A 139 9.32 -11.20 -18.71
C SER A 139 7.89 -11.33 -18.17
N GLU A 140 7.57 -12.41 -17.45
CA GLU A 140 6.24 -12.57 -16.84
C GLU A 140 6.03 -11.58 -15.68
N ILE A 141 7.09 -11.29 -14.91
CA ILE A 141 7.06 -10.24 -13.89
C ILE A 141 6.89 -8.86 -14.56
N ILE A 142 7.61 -8.58 -15.65
CA ILE A 142 7.47 -7.30 -16.36
C ILE A 142 6.06 -7.11 -16.92
N LYS A 143 5.41 -8.17 -17.42
CA LYS A 143 4.04 -8.10 -17.95
C LYS A 143 3.04 -7.56 -16.93
N THR A 144 3.22 -7.79 -15.62
CA THR A 144 2.31 -7.25 -14.60
C THR A 144 2.39 -5.72 -14.47
N PHE A 145 3.46 -5.10 -15.00
CA PHE A 145 3.66 -3.66 -15.00
C PHE A 145 3.44 -3.01 -16.38
N ILE A 146 3.13 -3.80 -17.41
CA ILE A 146 2.79 -3.28 -18.73
C ILE A 146 1.26 -3.11 -18.80
N PRO A 147 0.74 -1.91 -19.13
CA PRO A 147 -0.69 -1.73 -19.35
C PRO A 147 -1.18 -2.62 -20.48
N GLU A 148 -2.30 -3.33 -20.28
CA GLU A 148 -3.01 -3.94 -21.39
C GLU A 148 -3.51 -2.82 -22.32
N GLU A 149 -3.42 -3.02 -23.65
CA GLU A 149 -3.60 -2.00 -24.71
C GLU A 149 -4.95 -1.23 -24.69
N THR A 150 -5.84 -1.51 -23.74
CA THR A 150 -7.20 -0.98 -23.64
C THR A 150 -7.45 -0.02 -22.47
N HIS A 151 -6.44 0.36 -21.70
CA HIS A 151 -6.62 1.37 -20.66
C HIS A 151 -6.12 2.73 -21.10
N GLU A 152 -7.03 3.69 -21.24
CA GLU A 152 -6.72 5.11 -21.14
C GLU A 152 -5.80 5.28 -19.94
N VAL A 153 -4.52 5.58 -20.20
CA VAL A 153 -3.56 5.91 -19.15
C VAL A 153 -4.22 7.06 -18.38
N ALA A 154 -4.50 6.82 -17.10
CA ALA A 154 -5.18 7.80 -16.26
C ALA A 154 -4.46 9.15 -16.41
N SER A 155 -5.28 10.20 -16.58
CA SER A 155 -4.88 11.61 -16.70
C SER A 155 -3.68 11.95 -15.83
N ASP A 156 -2.79 12.81 -16.35
CA ASP A 156 -1.59 13.31 -15.67
C ASP A 156 -1.78 13.46 -14.15
N VAL A 157 -1.07 12.63 -13.37
CA VAL A 157 -1.12 12.70 -11.91
C VAL A 157 -0.41 13.97 -11.47
N ASN A 158 -1.12 14.80 -10.71
CA ASN A 158 -0.61 16.07 -10.23
C ASN A 158 0.29 15.89 -8.99
N PHE A 159 1.60 16.12 -9.14
CA PHE A 159 2.59 15.97 -8.07
C PHE A 159 2.84 17.30 -7.35
N ALA A 160 1.84 17.77 -6.61
CA ALA A 160 1.96 18.99 -5.85
C ALA A 160 2.88 18.86 -4.63
N SER A 161 3.68 19.90 -4.39
CA SER A 161 4.63 19.97 -3.27
C SER A 161 4.01 20.49 -1.97
N SER A 162 2.81 21.05 -2.04
CA SER A 162 2.01 21.54 -0.91
C SER A 162 0.52 21.55 -1.24
N VAL A 163 -0.33 21.78 -0.23
CA VAL A 163 -1.78 21.89 -0.40
C VAL A 163 -2.17 23.08 -1.30
N ASP A 164 -1.49 24.21 -1.16
CA ASP A 164 -1.73 25.38 -2.01
C ASP A 164 -1.29 25.12 -3.46
N ASP A 165 -0.15 24.45 -3.64
CA ASP A 165 0.36 24.04 -4.95
C ASP A 165 -0.59 23.04 -5.62
N LEU A 166 -1.22 22.15 -4.83
CA LEU A 166 -2.23 21.20 -5.32
C LEU A 166 -3.46 21.92 -5.87
N VAL A 167 -3.98 22.89 -5.13
CA VAL A 167 -5.13 23.70 -5.56
C VAL A 167 -4.77 24.48 -6.83
N ALA A 168 -3.63 25.15 -6.84
CA ALA A 168 -3.19 25.97 -7.98
C ALA A 168 -2.97 25.15 -9.24
N GLN A 169 -2.26 24.03 -9.15
CA GLN A 169 -1.99 23.16 -10.30
C GLN A 169 -3.27 22.47 -10.80
N THR A 170 -4.13 21.98 -9.90
CA THR A 170 -5.40 21.34 -10.31
C THR A 170 -6.33 22.33 -11.00
N LEU A 171 -6.35 23.59 -10.52
CA LEU A 171 -7.06 24.69 -11.14
C LEU A 171 -6.52 24.99 -12.54
N GLU A 172 -5.20 25.10 -12.71
CA GLU A 172 -4.60 25.38 -14.01
C GLU A 172 -4.88 24.25 -15.02
N PHE A 173 -4.68 22.99 -14.62
CA PHE A 173 -5.00 21.83 -15.45
C PHE A 173 -6.48 21.79 -15.86
N THR A 174 -7.38 22.08 -14.91
CA THR A 174 -8.82 22.09 -15.20
C THR A 174 -9.21 23.25 -16.14
N ILE A 175 -8.54 24.40 -16.03
CA ILE A 175 -8.70 25.51 -16.97
C ILE A 175 -8.23 25.09 -18.38
N GLU A 176 -7.09 24.42 -18.49
CA GLU A 176 -6.57 23.92 -19.76
C GLU A 176 -7.49 22.87 -20.40
N GLU A 177 -7.95 21.88 -19.63
CA GLU A 177 -8.92 20.86 -20.08
C GLU A 177 -10.18 21.53 -20.67
N VAL A 178 -10.81 22.42 -19.89
CA VAL A 178 -12.05 23.10 -20.31
C VAL A 178 -11.81 24.08 -21.47
N ASN A 179 -10.62 24.65 -21.58
CA ASN A 179 -10.31 25.54 -22.69
C ASN A 179 -10.11 24.80 -24.01
N ASN A 180 -9.54 23.59 -23.94
CA ASN A 180 -9.30 22.73 -25.09
C ASN A 180 -10.55 21.96 -25.53
N ASP A 181 -11.54 21.81 -24.66
CA ASP A 181 -12.84 21.25 -25.00
C ASP A 181 -13.65 22.21 -25.90
N ARG A 182 -13.92 21.77 -27.13
CA ARG A 182 -14.67 22.54 -28.14
C ARG A 182 -16.18 22.49 -27.93
N GLU A 183 -16.67 21.53 -27.16
CA GLU A 183 -18.10 21.39 -26.85
C GLU A 183 -18.54 22.41 -25.78
N VAL A 184 -17.60 22.93 -24.98
CA VAL A 184 -17.89 23.92 -23.95
C VAL A 184 -17.93 25.34 -24.56
N ALA A 185 -19.12 25.94 -24.56
CA ALA A 185 -19.30 27.33 -24.97
C ALA A 185 -18.43 28.29 -24.14
N ASN A 186 -17.83 29.30 -24.77
CA ASN A 186 -16.92 30.23 -24.11
C ASN A 186 -17.53 30.92 -22.87
N ASN A 187 -18.84 31.19 -22.88
CA ASN A 187 -19.55 31.80 -21.74
C ASN A 187 -19.82 30.81 -20.59
N ALA A 188 -19.73 29.51 -20.85
CA ALA A 188 -19.94 28.42 -19.90
C ALA A 188 -18.63 27.90 -19.29
N LYS A 189 -17.47 28.25 -19.86
CA LYS A 189 -16.15 27.76 -19.40
C LYS A 189 -15.89 27.98 -17.91
N ASN A 190 -16.15 29.18 -17.39
CA ASN A 190 -15.97 29.45 -15.96
C ASN A 190 -16.92 28.61 -15.08
N LYS A 191 -18.16 28.35 -15.53
CA LYS A 191 -19.08 27.45 -14.81
C LYS A 191 -18.50 26.04 -14.85
N GLN A 192 -18.09 25.54 -16.02
CA GLN A 192 -17.56 24.20 -16.19
C GLN A 192 -16.29 23.95 -15.37
N VAL A 193 -15.35 24.89 -15.32
CA VAL A 193 -14.15 24.77 -14.46
C VAL A 193 -14.53 24.61 -12.99
N VAL A 194 -15.47 25.42 -12.50
CA VAL A 194 -15.93 25.32 -11.10
C VAL A 194 -16.61 23.98 -10.83
N LEU A 195 -17.37 23.42 -11.79
CA LEU A 195 -18.00 22.12 -11.64
C LEU A 195 -16.97 20.99 -11.59
N ASN A 196 -16.02 20.98 -12.53
CA ASN A 196 -14.96 19.96 -12.57
C ASN A 196 -14.11 20.01 -11.28
N LEU A 197 -13.82 21.20 -10.75
CA LEU A 197 -13.10 21.34 -9.47
C LEU A 197 -13.94 20.86 -8.27
N TYR A 198 -15.25 21.04 -8.33
CA TYR A 198 -16.16 20.52 -7.30
C TYR A 198 -16.20 18.99 -7.31
N GLU A 199 -16.28 18.36 -8.48
CA GLU A 199 -16.23 16.90 -8.60
C GLU A 199 -14.87 16.33 -8.17
N LYS A 200 -13.78 17.06 -8.43
CA LYS A 200 -12.42 16.72 -7.96
C LYS A 200 -12.22 16.96 -6.44
N GLY A 201 -13.23 17.44 -5.70
CA GLY A 201 -13.17 17.65 -4.25
C GLY A 201 -12.29 18.82 -3.80
N ILE A 202 -11.88 19.71 -4.71
CA ILE A 202 -10.93 20.80 -4.41
C ILE A 202 -11.49 21.78 -3.38
N PHE A 203 -12.81 21.95 -3.29
CA PHE A 203 -13.43 22.89 -2.36
C PHE A 203 -13.51 22.40 -0.92
N ASP A 204 -13.12 21.15 -0.63
CA ASP A 204 -12.94 20.68 0.76
C ASP A 204 -11.63 21.22 1.37
N ILE A 205 -10.73 21.75 0.54
CA ILE A 205 -9.48 22.38 0.95
C ILE A 205 -9.75 23.83 1.38
N LYS A 206 -9.20 24.20 2.53
CA LYS A 206 -9.30 25.56 3.07
C LYS A 206 -8.71 26.57 2.07
N ASP A 207 -9.41 27.70 1.92
CA ASP A 207 -9.02 28.82 1.03
C ASP A 207 -9.04 28.53 -0.48
N ALA A 208 -9.37 27.31 -0.93
CA ALA A 208 -9.47 26.97 -2.35
C ALA A 208 -10.48 27.85 -3.12
N ILE A 209 -11.61 28.20 -2.47
CA ILE A 209 -12.62 29.11 -3.05
C ILE A 209 -12.03 30.48 -3.39
N ASN A 210 -11.09 30.98 -2.57
CA ASN A 210 -10.45 32.27 -2.81
C ASN A 210 -9.53 32.19 -4.03
N GLN A 211 -8.69 31.15 -4.08
CA GLN A 211 -7.76 30.93 -5.19
C GLN A 211 -8.49 30.77 -6.53
N VAL A 212 -9.60 30.01 -6.54
CA VAL A 212 -10.43 29.80 -7.74
C VAL A 212 -11.11 31.11 -8.18
N ALA A 213 -11.67 31.87 -7.25
CA ALA A 213 -12.31 33.15 -7.55
C ALA A 213 -11.32 34.15 -8.18
N ASP A 214 -10.13 34.26 -7.59
CA ASP A 214 -9.08 35.17 -8.05
C ASP A 214 -8.55 34.75 -9.44
N ARG A 215 -8.26 33.45 -9.64
CA ARG A 215 -7.70 32.94 -10.91
C ARG A 215 -8.69 32.96 -12.07
N LEU A 216 -9.98 32.73 -11.81
CA LEU A 216 -11.05 32.81 -12.83
C LEU A 216 -11.60 34.23 -13.02
N ASN A 217 -11.14 35.19 -12.21
CA ASN A 217 -11.59 36.58 -12.19
C ASN A 217 -13.12 36.69 -12.00
N ILE A 218 -13.66 35.95 -11.03
CA ILE A 218 -15.08 35.96 -10.64
C ILE A 218 -15.24 36.20 -9.14
N SER A 219 -16.43 36.58 -8.69
CA SER A 219 -16.67 36.75 -7.24
C SER A 219 -16.79 35.40 -6.53
N LYS A 220 -16.43 35.35 -5.24
CA LYS A 220 -16.69 34.18 -4.38
C LYS A 220 -18.17 33.79 -4.38
N HIS A 221 -19.07 34.78 -4.44
CA HIS A 221 -20.50 34.54 -4.55
C HIS A 221 -20.87 33.79 -5.84
N THR A 222 -20.19 34.08 -6.95
CA THR A 222 -20.38 33.37 -8.22
C THR A 222 -19.91 31.92 -8.14
N VAL A 223 -18.78 31.65 -7.47
CA VAL A 223 -18.32 30.27 -7.21
C VAL A 223 -19.37 29.49 -6.42
N TYR A 224 -19.86 30.06 -5.30
CA TYR A 224 -20.93 29.43 -4.51
C TYR A 224 -22.23 29.25 -5.30
N LEU A 225 -22.58 30.19 -6.16
CA LEU A 225 -23.76 30.10 -7.02
C LEU A 225 -23.68 28.90 -7.96
N TYR A 226 -22.53 28.70 -8.64
CA TYR A 226 -22.35 27.56 -9.54
C TYR A 226 -22.37 26.22 -8.80
N ILE A 227 -21.70 26.12 -7.65
CA ILE A 227 -21.75 24.92 -6.81
C ILE A 227 -23.19 24.61 -6.37
N ARG A 228 -23.97 25.64 -6.01
CA ARG A 228 -25.36 25.48 -5.59
C ARG A 228 -26.27 25.03 -6.73
N GLN A 229 -26.12 25.62 -7.92
CA GLN A 229 -26.90 25.23 -9.11
C GLN A 229 -26.66 23.77 -9.46
N PHE A 230 -25.40 23.32 -9.39
CA PHE A 230 -25.04 21.92 -9.59
C PHE A 230 -25.69 20.98 -8.59
N LYS A 231 -25.63 21.29 -7.28
CA LYS A 231 -26.29 20.51 -6.24
C LYS A 231 -27.81 20.41 -6.41
N ASN A 232 -28.41 21.41 -7.03
CA ASN A 232 -29.86 21.49 -7.23
C ASN A 232 -30.32 20.93 -8.60
N GLY A 233 -29.40 20.50 -9.48
CA GLY A 233 -29.73 19.97 -10.79
C GLY A 233 -30.16 21.01 -11.83
N GLU A 234 -29.67 22.26 -11.73
CA GLU A 234 -29.95 23.38 -12.66
C GLU A 234 -28.79 23.74 -13.62
#